data_AF-A0A5C5V4X1-F1
#
_entry.id   AF-A0A5C5V4X1-F1
#
_cell.length_a   1.000
_cell.length_b   1.000
_cell.length_c   1.000
_cell.angle_alpha   90.00
_cell.angle_beta   90.00
_cell.angle_gamma   90.00
#
_symmetry.space_group_name_H-M   'P 1'
#
loop_
_entity.id
_entity.type
_entity.pdbx_description
1 polymer ?
#
loop_
_entity_poly.entity_id
_entity_poly.type
_entity_poly.pdbx_seq_one_letter_code
_entity_poly.pdbx_strand_id
1 'polypeptide(L)'
;MNAVAVVVCMFALAGDAKETIPHTRDLFNVIDNTYSIRNIQQIEVSADGTTLQTLTVEEEKQDAPPTKKVVRVKVRSDGQKSFEILGEYRLRVVAIPEASHLLLAGFESTSKDPYYGKSEHLLRYCFCVLIDTDRNIVVPLDDPKQRLFLEKEQVEEVHAICEGIWSYYLDRIAEQESDAPFYSEFQAFRGQFVKLPPFETKVKVAFFADLESGEAIGVPQEVSTWRCVAGMAVRVEIAAEGRKNVFGGQIEMQPLLSTTIAKPAEEYFPQPKYVSPITTQRLPSPR
;
A
#
# COMPACT_ATOMS: atom_id res chain seq x y z
N MET A 1 23.61 1.25 7.74
CA MET A 1 23.97 2.31 6.77
C MET A 1 22.83 2.37 5.77
N ASN A 2 22.04 3.42 5.83
CA ASN A 2 20.78 3.56 5.09
C ASN A 2 21.10 3.88 3.63
N ALA A 3 20.73 2.99 2.71
CA ALA A 3 20.93 3.19 1.29
C ALA A 3 19.95 4.26 0.81
N VAL A 4 20.51 5.44 0.60
CA VAL A 4 19.93 6.57 -0.10
C VAL A 4 19.49 6.13 -1.50
N ALA A 5 18.21 6.28 -1.80
CA ALA A 5 17.64 6.00 -3.11
C ALA A 5 18.09 7.06 -4.11
N VAL A 6 19.00 6.69 -5.02
CA VAL A 6 19.30 7.46 -6.23
C VAL A 6 19.50 6.46 -7.37
N VAL A 7 19.08 6.87 -8.58
CA VAL A 7 19.40 6.33 -9.93
C VAL A 7 18.29 5.41 -10.49
N VAL A 8 17.61 5.67 -11.62
CA VAL A 8 18.02 6.24 -12.95
C VAL A 8 16.93 7.13 -13.61
N CYS A 9 17.44 8.11 -14.37
CA CYS A 9 16.92 9.27 -15.09
C CYS A 9 16.00 9.08 -16.32
N MET A 10 15.12 10.06 -16.59
CA MET A 10 15.30 11.11 -17.61
C MET A 10 14.31 12.27 -17.38
N PHE A 11 14.78 13.50 -17.59
CA PHE A 11 13.99 14.73 -17.52
C PHE A 11 12.72 14.63 -18.38
N ALA A 12 11.56 14.59 -17.73
CA ALA A 12 10.31 15.05 -18.31
C ALA A 12 9.76 16.13 -17.37
N LEU A 13 9.63 17.34 -17.89
CA LEU A 13 8.83 18.39 -17.27
C LEU A 13 7.38 17.86 -17.18
N ALA A 14 6.82 17.74 -15.97
CA ALA A 14 5.45 17.29 -15.71
C ALA A 14 5.09 15.97 -16.41
N GLY A 15 5.79 14.89 -16.05
CA GLY A 15 5.50 13.55 -16.58
C GLY A 15 4.30 12.93 -15.88
N ASP A 16 3.37 12.36 -16.65
CA ASP A 16 2.40 11.41 -16.10
C ASP A 16 3.18 10.28 -15.39
N ALA A 17 2.73 9.85 -14.21
CA ALA A 17 3.35 8.73 -13.48
C ALA A 17 3.49 7.49 -14.36
N LYS A 18 2.61 7.31 -15.36
CA LYS A 18 2.68 6.25 -16.38
C LYS A 18 3.87 6.36 -17.33
N GLU A 19 4.35 7.57 -17.60
CA GLU A 19 5.53 7.79 -18.43
C GLU A 19 6.82 7.56 -17.64
N THR A 20 6.79 7.88 -16.34
CA THR A 20 7.95 7.74 -15.44
C THR A 20 8.12 6.31 -14.94
N ILE A 21 7.03 5.60 -14.67
CA ILE A 21 7.00 4.20 -14.22
C ILE A 21 6.36 3.38 -15.35
N PRO A 22 7.15 2.80 -16.26
CA PRO A 22 6.61 2.30 -17.51
C PRO A 22 5.87 0.95 -17.37
N HIS A 23 6.19 0.16 -16.34
CA HIS A 23 5.62 -1.18 -16.14
C HIS A 23 5.30 -1.49 -14.68
N THR A 24 4.37 -2.43 -14.46
CA THR A 24 4.00 -2.94 -13.13
C THR A 24 5.21 -3.43 -12.32
N ARG A 25 6.19 -4.03 -13.00
CA ARG A 25 7.43 -4.51 -12.38
C ARG A 25 8.29 -3.37 -11.83
N ASP A 26 8.29 -2.22 -12.49
CA ASP A 26 9.03 -1.04 -12.04
C ASP A 26 8.35 -0.42 -10.83
N LEU A 27 7.01 -0.36 -10.84
CA LEU A 27 6.22 0.03 -9.67
C LEU A 27 6.52 -0.90 -8.47
N PHE A 28 6.53 -2.22 -8.70
CA PHE A 28 6.89 -3.18 -7.66
C PHE A 28 8.32 -2.94 -7.15
N ASN A 29 9.29 -2.66 -8.01
CA ASN A 29 10.67 -2.39 -7.57
C ASN A 29 10.76 -1.15 -6.68
N VAL A 30 9.95 -0.10 -6.95
CA VAL A 30 9.86 1.08 -6.08
C VAL A 30 9.37 0.68 -4.69
N ILE A 31 8.30 -0.11 -4.62
CA ILE A 31 7.73 -0.57 -3.34
C ILE A 31 8.70 -1.53 -2.62
N ASP A 32 9.32 -2.46 -3.34
CA ASP A 32 10.31 -3.40 -2.81
C ASP A 32 11.53 -2.68 -2.23
N ASN A 33 12.00 -1.61 -2.86
CA ASN A 33 13.11 -0.82 -2.33
C ASN A 33 12.75 -0.11 -1.02
N THR A 34 11.49 0.32 -0.86
CA THR A 34 11.00 0.96 0.36
C THR A 34 10.87 -0.03 1.51
N TYR A 35 10.31 -1.22 1.26
CA TYR A 35 9.97 -2.19 2.32
C TYR A 35 10.90 -3.40 2.40
N SER A 36 11.83 -3.56 1.46
CA SER A 36 12.68 -4.75 1.32
C SER A 36 11.87 -6.06 1.23
N ILE A 37 10.78 -6.07 0.47
CA ILE A 37 9.81 -7.18 0.39
C ILE A 37 10.51 -8.49 0.00
N ARG A 38 11.39 -8.48 -1.01
CA ARG A 38 12.13 -9.67 -1.46
C ARG A 38 13.05 -10.27 -0.40
N ASN A 39 13.40 -9.52 0.64
CA ASN A 39 14.21 -10.01 1.75
C ASN A 39 13.38 -10.72 2.82
N ILE A 40 12.04 -10.61 2.75
CA ILE A 40 11.12 -11.29 3.66
C ILE A 40 11.02 -12.76 3.25
N GLN A 41 11.56 -13.65 4.07
CA GLN A 41 11.74 -15.07 3.75
C GLN A 41 10.43 -15.83 3.46
N GLN A 42 9.30 -15.31 3.93
CA GLN A 42 7.98 -15.94 3.85
C GLN A 42 7.15 -15.44 2.66
N ILE A 43 7.69 -14.55 1.82
CA ILE A 43 6.98 -13.96 0.69
C ILE A 43 7.58 -14.45 -0.62
N GLU A 44 6.72 -14.96 -1.49
CA GLU A 44 7.00 -15.18 -2.90
C GLU A 44 6.39 -14.06 -3.75
N VAL A 45 7.15 -13.59 -4.73
CA VAL A 45 6.75 -12.49 -5.62
C VAL A 45 6.60 -13.06 -7.04
N SER A 46 5.46 -12.79 -7.66
CA SER A 46 5.24 -13.03 -9.08
C SER A 46 6.27 -12.34 -9.99
N ALA A 47 6.50 -12.88 -11.19
CA ALA A 47 7.54 -12.40 -12.10
C ALA A 47 7.31 -10.97 -12.62
N ASP A 48 6.06 -10.56 -12.72
CA ASP A 48 5.57 -9.24 -13.12
C ASP A 48 5.36 -8.29 -11.93
N GLY A 49 5.55 -8.77 -10.69
CA GLY A 49 5.47 -7.98 -9.46
C GLY A 49 4.06 -7.59 -9.03
N THR A 50 3.02 -8.14 -9.68
CA THR A 50 1.62 -7.78 -9.44
C THR A 50 1.01 -8.53 -8.25
N THR A 51 1.57 -9.69 -7.92
CA THR A 51 1.07 -10.58 -6.87
C THR A 51 2.16 -10.93 -5.88
N LEU A 52 1.82 -10.89 -4.58
CA LEU A 52 2.59 -11.46 -3.47
C LEU A 52 1.85 -12.65 -2.88
N GLN A 53 2.60 -13.69 -2.50
CA GLN A 53 2.04 -14.87 -1.85
C GLN A 53 2.82 -15.17 -0.57
N THR A 54 2.12 -15.38 0.54
CA THR A 54 2.74 -15.81 1.79
C THR A 54 2.79 -17.33 1.87
N LEU A 55 3.97 -17.87 2.16
CA LEU A 55 4.22 -19.30 2.30
C LEU A 55 4.30 -19.69 3.78
N THR A 56 3.69 -20.81 4.17
CA THR A 56 3.87 -21.37 5.52
C THR A 56 5.27 -21.96 5.70
N VAL A 57 5.90 -21.70 6.84
CA VAL A 57 7.08 -22.44 7.33
C VAL A 57 6.60 -23.33 8.49
N GLU A 58 6.77 -24.66 8.39
CA GLU A 58 6.74 -25.53 9.57
C GLU A 58 8.15 -25.55 10.10
N GLU A 59 8.33 -25.24 11.38
CA GLU A 59 9.59 -25.56 12.03
C GLU A 59 9.67 -27.07 12.20
N GLU A 60 10.40 -27.76 11.33
CA GLU A 60 10.96 -29.05 11.69
C GLU A 60 12.18 -28.78 12.57
N LYS A 61 11.96 -28.68 13.89
CA LYS A 61 13.06 -28.69 14.86
C LYS A 61 13.74 -30.05 14.79
N GLN A 62 14.96 -30.10 14.27
CA GLN A 62 16.03 -30.95 14.79
C GLN A 62 17.40 -30.55 14.21
N ASP A 63 18.23 -29.95 15.07
CA ASP A 63 19.70 -29.92 15.02
C ASP A 63 20.40 -29.67 13.66
N ALA A 64 20.26 -28.47 13.09
CA ALA A 64 21.13 -28.04 11.99
C ALA A 64 21.65 -26.59 12.17
N PRO A 65 22.91 -26.30 11.79
CA PRO A 65 23.54 -24.98 11.97
C PRO A 65 22.93 -23.91 11.05
N PRO A 66 23.14 -22.62 11.34
CA PRO A 66 22.29 -21.54 10.86
C PRO A 66 22.68 -21.11 9.45
N THR A 67 22.11 -21.70 8.40
CA THR A 67 22.18 -21.10 7.03
C THR A 67 21.24 -21.66 5.97
N LYS A 68 20.16 -22.37 6.29
CA LYS A 68 19.27 -22.91 5.25
C LYS A 68 17.82 -22.46 5.40
N LYS A 69 17.33 -21.81 4.33
CA LYS A 69 15.93 -21.48 4.08
C LYS A 69 15.06 -22.70 4.38
N VAL A 70 14.15 -22.57 5.33
CA VAL A 70 13.19 -23.62 5.70
C VAL A 70 11.90 -23.32 4.95
N VAL A 71 11.46 -24.25 4.08
CA VAL A 71 10.22 -24.14 3.31
C VAL A 71 9.36 -25.37 3.62
N ARG A 72 8.11 -25.17 4.04
CA ARG A 72 7.17 -26.28 4.32
C ARG A 72 6.66 -26.86 3.03
N VAL A 73 6.57 -28.18 3.01
CA VAL A 73 6.08 -28.92 1.87
C VAL A 73 4.95 -29.83 2.33
N LYS A 74 3.71 -29.55 1.92
CA LYS A 74 2.56 -30.42 2.12
C LYS A 74 2.68 -31.59 1.14
N VAL A 75 3.10 -32.74 1.64
CA VAL A 75 3.10 -33.99 0.88
C VAL A 75 1.64 -34.46 0.74
N ARG A 76 1.11 -34.38 -0.47
CA ARG A 76 -0.20 -34.92 -0.85
C ARG A 76 -0.21 -36.44 -0.66
N SER A 77 -1.40 -37.03 -0.57
CA SER A 77 -1.60 -38.48 -0.40
C SER A 77 -1.02 -39.33 -1.54
N ASP A 78 -0.68 -38.72 -2.67
CA ASP A 78 0.03 -39.32 -3.82
C ASP A 78 1.56 -39.16 -3.76
N GLY A 79 2.10 -38.59 -2.67
CA GLY A 79 3.52 -38.31 -2.50
C GLY A 79 3.99 -36.98 -3.11
N GLN A 80 3.12 -36.20 -3.76
CA GLN A 80 3.50 -34.92 -4.35
C GLN A 80 3.65 -33.81 -3.31
N LYS A 81 4.75 -33.09 -3.40
CA LYS A 81 5.09 -31.93 -2.57
C LYS A 81 4.32 -30.69 -3.07
N SER A 82 3.50 -30.06 -2.23
CA SER A 82 2.76 -28.82 -2.54
C SER A 82 2.95 -27.75 -1.45
N PHE A 83 3.07 -26.49 -1.84
CA PHE A 83 3.14 -25.36 -0.90
C PHE A 83 1.72 -24.91 -0.55
N GLU A 84 1.47 -24.54 0.71
CA GLU A 84 0.20 -23.95 1.13
C GLU A 84 0.34 -22.43 1.11
N ILE A 85 -0.46 -21.78 0.26
CA ILE A 85 -0.57 -20.32 0.16
C ILE A 85 -1.51 -19.87 1.27
N LEU A 86 -0.99 -19.12 2.24
CA LEU A 86 -1.78 -18.59 3.36
C LEU A 86 -2.56 -17.34 2.93
N GLY A 87 -1.94 -16.47 2.15
CA GLY A 87 -2.53 -15.23 1.66
C GLY A 87 -1.96 -14.88 0.30
N GLU A 88 -2.84 -14.42 -0.57
CA GLU A 88 -2.50 -13.78 -1.84
C GLU A 88 -2.79 -12.29 -1.70
N TYR A 89 -1.90 -11.46 -2.22
CA TYR A 89 -2.05 -10.01 -2.23
C TYR A 89 -1.85 -9.51 -3.65
N ARG A 90 -2.64 -8.51 -4.06
CA ARG A 90 -2.60 -7.96 -5.41
C ARG A 90 -2.26 -6.49 -5.39
N LEU A 91 -1.38 -6.08 -6.30
CA LEU A 91 -0.96 -4.71 -6.46
C LEU A 91 -2.12 -3.87 -7.01
N ARG A 92 -2.53 -2.90 -6.22
CA ARG A 92 -3.57 -1.93 -6.53
C ARG A 92 -2.96 -0.55 -6.67
N VAL A 93 -3.63 0.25 -7.50
CA VAL A 93 -3.25 1.61 -7.84
C VAL A 93 -4.47 2.50 -7.68
N VAL A 94 -4.32 3.57 -6.90
CA VAL A 94 -5.25 4.68 -6.84
C VAL A 94 -4.57 5.87 -7.50
N ALA A 95 -5.12 6.32 -8.62
CA ALA A 95 -4.67 7.57 -9.21
C ALA A 95 -5.28 8.75 -8.47
N ILE A 96 -4.46 9.79 -8.29
CA ILE A 96 -4.89 10.98 -7.58
C ILE A 96 -5.59 11.90 -8.58
N PRO A 97 -6.86 12.29 -8.34
CA PRO A 97 -7.54 13.25 -9.20
C PRO A 97 -6.71 14.52 -9.36
N GLU A 98 -6.66 15.07 -10.58
CA GLU A 98 -6.02 16.35 -10.90
C GLU A 98 -4.49 16.41 -10.72
N ALA A 99 -3.84 15.31 -10.29
CA ALA A 99 -2.39 15.23 -10.11
C ALA A 99 -1.81 13.95 -10.74
N SER A 100 -1.56 13.97 -12.05
CA SER A 100 -1.06 12.82 -12.82
C SER A 100 0.34 12.34 -12.44
N HIS A 101 1.15 13.19 -11.80
CA HIS A 101 2.48 12.85 -11.28
C HIS A 101 2.42 12.14 -9.91
N LEU A 102 1.22 12.06 -9.30
CA LEU A 102 0.99 11.42 -8.01
C LEU A 102 0.28 10.10 -8.19
N LEU A 103 0.73 9.10 -7.45
CA LEU A 103 0.14 7.77 -7.46
C LEU A 103 0.20 7.15 -6.07
N LEU A 104 -0.90 6.56 -5.63
CA LEU A 104 -0.90 5.70 -4.46
C LEU A 104 -0.92 4.24 -4.94
N ALA A 105 0.00 3.43 -4.43
CA ALA A 105 0.10 2.03 -4.80
C ALA A 105 0.42 1.16 -3.60
N GLY A 106 -0.19 -0.02 -3.54
CA GLY A 106 0.04 -0.98 -2.48
C GLY A 106 -0.63 -2.32 -2.78
N PHE A 107 -0.33 -3.30 -1.94
CA PHE A 107 -0.82 -4.65 -2.03
C PHE A 107 -2.07 -4.84 -1.15
N GLU A 108 -3.17 -5.15 -1.81
CA GLU A 108 -4.43 -5.53 -1.18
C GLU A 108 -4.44 -7.04 -0.91
N SER A 109 -4.67 -7.46 0.34
CA SER A 109 -4.97 -8.87 0.65
C SER A 109 -6.26 -9.32 -0.04
N THR A 110 -6.20 -10.42 -0.79
CA THR A 110 -7.39 -11.06 -1.38
C THR A 110 -7.97 -12.15 -0.48
N SER A 111 -7.36 -12.39 0.69
CA SER A 111 -7.87 -13.37 1.66
C SER A 111 -9.12 -12.82 2.35
N LYS A 112 -10.24 -13.54 2.23
CA LYS A 112 -11.50 -13.21 2.91
C LYS A 112 -11.52 -13.58 4.38
N ASP A 113 -10.42 -14.10 4.93
CA ASP A 113 -10.40 -14.60 6.28
C ASP A 113 -10.30 -13.43 7.28
N PRO A 114 -11.35 -13.15 8.07
CA PRO A 114 -11.41 -12.02 9.01
C PRO A 114 -10.40 -12.14 10.16
N TYR A 115 -9.72 -13.28 10.29
CA TYR A 115 -8.69 -13.51 11.31
C TYR A 115 -7.28 -13.10 10.86
N TYR A 116 -7.06 -12.76 9.58
CA TYR A 116 -5.76 -12.24 9.11
C TYR A 116 -5.39 -10.90 9.77
N GLY A 117 -6.36 -10.11 10.22
CA GLY A 117 -6.13 -8.88 11.00
C GLY A 117 -5.87 -9.10 12.50
N LYS A 118 -6.00 -10.33 13.02
CA LYS A 118 -5.80 -10.65 14.45
C LYS A 118 -4.52 -11.41 14.75
N SER A 119 -3.83 -11.92 13.74
CA SER A 119 -2.55 -12.60 13.91
C SER A 119 -1.41 -11.61 13.69
N GLU A 120 -0.45 -11.54 14.63
CA GLU A 120 0.68 -10.60 14.58
C GLU A 120 1.72 -10.92 13.49
N HIS A 121 1.49 -11.86 12.57
CA HIS A 121 2.60 -12.70 12.14
C HIS A 121 2.88 -12.95 10.66
N LEU A 122 2.23 -12.36 9.64
CA LEU A 122 2.85 -12.48 8.30
C LEU A 122 2.85 -11.23 7.44
N LEU A 123 1.77 -10.45 7.37
CA LEU A 123 1.75 -9.20 6.59
C LEU A 123 0.81 -8.19 7.26
N ARG A 124 1.34 -7.44 8.22
CA ARG A 124 0.63 -6.31 8.86
C ARG A 124 0.52 -5.10 7.92
N TYR A 125 1.29 -5.11 6.83
CA TYR A 125 1.48 -3.98 5.92
C TYR A 125 1.00 -4.37 4.53
N CYS A 126 0.21 -3.49 3.93
CA CYS A 126 -0.14 -3.53 2.52
C CYS A 126 1.05 -3.09 1.64
N PHE A 127 2.18 -2.72 2.22
CA PHE A 127 3.30 -2.08 1.54
C PHE A 127 2.84 -0.90 0.68
N CYS A 128 2.01 -0.05 1.30
CA CYS A 128 1.35 1.05 0.61
C CYS A 128 2.25 2.30 0.60
N VAL A 129 2.51 2.83 -0.60
CA VAL A 129 3.29 4.04 -0.83
C VAL A 129 2.46 5.11 -1.55
N LEU A 130 2.73 6.37 -1.22
CA LEU A 130 2.46 7.51 -2.11
C LEU A 130 3.73 7.83 -2.89
N ILE A 131 3.62 7.95 -4.20
CA ILE A 131 4.73 8.25 -5.12
C ILE A 131 4.46 9.61 -5.75
N ASP A 132 5.45 10.49 -5.69
CA ASP A 132 5.52 11.75 -6.41
C ASP A 132 6.66 11.69 -7.42
N THR A 133 6.31 11.54 -8.70
CA THR A 133 7.29 11.37 -9.78
C THR A 133 7.98 12.66 -10.18
N ASP A 134 7.33 13.81 -9.99
CA ASP A 134 7.93 15.11 -10.33
C ASP A 134 9.05 15.47 -9.35
N ARG A 135 8.86 15.13 -8.07
CA ARG A 135 9.83 15.42 -7.00
C ARG A 135 10.71 14.23 -6.64
N ASN A 136 10.42 13.06 -7.22
CA ASN A 136 11.09 11.80 -6.93
C ASN A 136 11.05 11.45 -5.43
N ILE A 137 9.85 11.51 -4.86
CA ILE A 137 9.59 11.21 -3.44
C ILE A 137 8.71 9.95 -3.36
N VAL A 138 9.04 9.08 -2.41
CA VAL A 138 8.24 7.91 -2.05
C VAL A 138 7.95 7.96 -0.56
N VAL A 139 6.68 8.01 -0.19
CA VAL A 139 6.21 8.10 1.19
C VAL A 139 5.58 6.76 1.58
N PRO A 140 6.20 5.97 2.47
CA PRO A 140 5.55 4.80 3.06
C PRO A 140 4.39 5.25 3.95
N LEU A 141 3.21 4.65 3.76
CA LEU A 141 1.97 5.11 4.42
C LEU A 141 1.47 4.16 5.51
N ASP A 142 1.94 2.92 5.56
CA ASP A 142 1.38 1.88 6.42
C ASP A 142 2.34 1.30 7.46
N ASP A 143 3.63 1.65 7.45
CA ASP A 143 4.60 1.20 8.47
C ASP A 143 5.03 2.31 9.42
N PRO A 144 4.40 2.43 10.61
CA PRO A 144 4.69 3.51 11.55
C PRO A 144 6.08 3.47 12.19
N LYS A 145 6.88 2.45 11.89
CA LYS A 145 8.29 2.37 12.29
C LYS A 145 9.21 3.10 11.33
N GLN A 146 8.77 3.38 10.11
CA GLN A 146 9.61 4.06 9.12
C GLN A 146 9.62 5.56 9.35
N ARG A 147 10.80 6.14 9.35
CA ARG A 147 10.96 7.59 9.45
C ARG A 147 10.74 8.23 8.09
N LEU A 148 10.01 9.35 8.08
CA LEU A 148 9.89 10.18 6.90
C LEU A 148 11.02 11.20 6.89
N PHE A 149 11.83 11.18 5.83
CA PHE A 149 12.91 12.13 5.61
C PHE A 149 12.43 13.24 4.66
N LEU A 150 11.43 14.00 5.12
CA LEU A 150 10.81 15.09 4.37
C LEU A 150 11.10 16.44 5.05
N GLU A 151 11.28 17.47 4.24
CA GLU A 151 11.29 18.86 4.70
C GLU A 151 9.87 19.29 5.12
N LYS A 152 9.75 20.35 5.91
CA LYS A 152 8.48 20.77 6.49
C LYS A 152 7.44 21.09 5.41
N GLU A 153 7.86 21.81 4.39
CA GLU A 153 7.05 22.20 3.24
C GLU A 153 6.53 20.97 2.49
N GLN A 154 7.38 19.94 2.34
CA GLN A 154 7.00 18.67 1.71
C GLN A 154 5.99 17.90 2.56
N VAL A 155 6.08 17.94 3.88
CA VAL A 155 5.10 17.33 4.79
C VAL A 155 3.73 18.02 4.65
N GLU A 156 3.71 19.35 4.63
CA GLU A 156 2.45 20.12 4.46
C GLU A 156 1.77 19.82 3.11
N GLU A 157 2.55 19.66 2.05
CA GLU A 157 2.03 19.32 0.72
C GLU A 157 1.51 17.87 0.64
N VAL A 158 2.28 16.90 1.15
CA VAL A 158 1.86 15.49 1.22
C VAL A 158 0.58 15.38 2.05
N HIS A 159 0.48 16.12 3.14
CA HIS A 159 -0.72 16.19 3.96
C HIS A 159 -1.94 16.69 3.17
N ALA A 160 -1.80 17.81 2.44
CA ALA A 160 -2.87 18.35 1.61
C ALA A 160 -3.30 17.38 0.49
N ILE A 161 -2.34 16.69 -0.14
CA ILE A 161 -2.60 15.63 -1.13
C ILE A 161 -3.43 14.51 -0.51
N CYS A 162 -3.00 13.98 0.65
CA CYS A 162 -3.72 12.93 1.35
C CYS A 162 -5.13 13.39 1.73
N GLU A 163 -5.31 14.63 2.19
CA GLU A 163 -6.65 15.20 2.46
C GLU A 163 -7.53 15.22 1.21
N GLY A 164 -6.97 15.57 0.04
CA GLY A 164 -7.69 15.54 -1.24
C GLY A 164 -8.16 14.14 -1.63
N ILE A 165 -7.29 13.13 -1.48
CA ILE A 165 -7.63 11.71 -1.72
C ILE A 165 -8.77 11.27 -0.82
N TRP A 166 -8.68 11.58 0.47
CA TRP A 166 -9.71 11.22 1.44
C TRP A 166 -11.00 11.99 1.22
N SER A 167 -10.94 13.25 0.81
CA SER A 167 -12.13 14.04 0.46
C SER A 167 -12.85 13.40 -0.71
N TYR A 168 -12.14 13.10 -1.80
CA TYR A 168 -12.68 12.42 -2.98
C TYR A 168 -13.33 11.07 -2.60
N TYR A 169 -12.69 10.33 -1.72
CA TYR A 169 -13.24 9.08 -1.20
C TYR A 169 -14.55 9.31 -0.45
N LEU A 170 -14.56 10.22 0.53
CA LEU A 170 -15.71 10.50 1.40
C LEU A 170 -16.90 11.12 0.67
N ASP A 171 -16.66 11.88 -0.39
CA ASP A 171 -17.74 12.41 -1.25
C ASP A 171 -18.58 11.30 -1.88
N ARG A 172 -18.04 10.08 -1.92
CA ARG A 172 -18.71 8.88 -2.45
C ARG A 172 -19.18 7.93 -1.35
N ILE A 173 -19.18 8.33 -0.08
CA ILE A 173 -19.42 7.43 1.06
C ILE A 173 -20.75 6.68 1.02
N ALA A 174 -21.79 7.25 0.43
CA ALA A 174 -23.07 6.59 0.28
C ALA A 174 -23.05 5.42 -0.73
N GLU A 175 -22.08 5.41 -1.65
CA GLU A 175 -21.91 4.41 -2.70
C GLU A 175 -20.82 3.38 -2.36
N GLN A 176 -20.20 3.50 -1.18
CA GLN A 176 -19.06 2.68 -0.79
C GLN A 176 -19.46 1.25 -0.38
N GLU A 177 -18.50 0.35 -0.53
CA GLU A 177 -18.61 -1.07 -0.21
C GLU A 177 -18.44 -1.31 1.30
N SER A 178 -18.87 -2.48 1.79
CA SER A 178 -18.93 -2.75 3.24
C SER A 178 -17.59 -2.83 3.96
N ASP A 179 -16.53 -3.09 3.20
CA ASP A 179 -15.12 -3.17 3.60
C ASP A 179 -14.37 -1.85 3.42
N ALA A 180 -15.04 -0.83 2.89
CA ALA A 180 -14.47 0.49 2.65
C ALA A 180 -14.23 1.22 4.00
N PRO A 181 -13.17 2.05 4.12
CA PRO A 181 -12.93 2.86 5.30
C PRO A 181 -14.18 3.62 5.77
N PHE A 182 -14.45 3.59 7.08
CA PHE A 182 -15.55 4.30 7.74
C PHE A 182 -16.97 3.87 7.35
N TYR A 183 -17.13 2.79 6.57
CA TYR A 183 -18.43 2.30 6.19
C TYR A 183 -19.31 2.00 7.40
N SER A 184 -18.76 1.38 8.45
CA SER A 184 -19.53 0.99 9.64
C SER A 184 -20.08 2.19 10.41
N GLU A 185 -19.26 3.24 10.56
CA GLU A 185 -19.57 4.50 11.20
C GLU A 185 -20.62 5.28 10.39
N PHE A 186 -20.47 5.27 9.07
CA PHE A 186 -21.44 5.82 8.15
C PHE A 186 -22.78 5.09 8.23
N GLN A 187 -22.81 3.75 8.20
CA GLN A 187 -24.05 2.98 8.30
C GLN A 187 -24.79 3.25 9.61
N ALA A 188 -24.07 3.36 10.72
CA ALA A 188 -24.64 3.73 12.02
C ALA A 188 -25.25 5.14 11.99
N PHE A 189 -24.59 6.10 11.34
CA PHE A 189 -25.15 7.44 11.13
C PHE A 189 -26.37 7.43 10.20
N ARG A 190 -26.28 6.73 9.07
CA ARG A 190 -27.34 6.53 8.08
C ARG A 190 -28.61 5.96 8.71
N GLY A 191 -28.47 5.03 9.66
CA GLY A 191 -29.58 4.38 10.36
C GLY A 191 -30.47 5.34 11.18
N GLN A 192 -30.04 6.59 11.41
CA GLN A 192 -30.80 7.61 12.13
C GLN A 192 -31.82 8.37 11.24
N PHE A 193 -31.89 8.01 9.96
CA PHE A 193 -32.73 8.69 8.96
C PHE A 193 -33.65 7.69 8.26
N VAL A 194 -34.91 8.06 8.03
CA VAL A 194 -35.81 7.26 7.18
C VAL A 194 -35.39 7.38 5.71
N LYS A 195 -35.30 8.62 5.22
CA LYS A 195 -34.73 8.96 3.91
C LYS A 195 -33.43 9.71 4.13
N LEU A 196 -32.40 9.37 3.35
CA LEU A 196 -31.09 9.98 3.49
C LEU A 196 -31.08 11.39 2.90
N PRO A 197 -30.82 12.43 3.70
CA PRO A 197 -30.54 13.76 3.18
C PRO A 197 -29.14 13.83 2.52
N PRO A 198 -28.86 14.86 1.71
CA PRO A 198 -27.50 15.18 1.27
C PRO A 198 -26.57 15.38 2.47
N PHE A 199 -25.32 14.96 2.32
CA PHE A 199 -24.30 15.05 3.36
C PHE A 199 -23.34 16.21 3.13
N GLU A 200 -22.76 16.67 4.22
CA GLU A 200 -21.53 17.46 4.24
C GLU A 200 -20.43 16.61 4.89
N THR A 201 -19.33 16.44 4.17
CA THR A 201 -18.13 15.70 4.61
C THR A 201 -17.00 16.70 4.87
N LYS A 202 -16.26 16.50 5.97
CA LYS A 202 -14.99 17.20 6.20
C LYS A 202 -13.96 16.18 6.64
N VAL A 203 -12.76 16.31 6.10
CA VAL A 203 -11.64 15.44 6.46
C VAL A 203 -10.44 16.25 6.89
N LYS A 204 -9.68 15.68 7.81
CA LYS A 204 -8.33 16.11 8.17
C LYS A 204 -7.44 14.90 8.28
N VAL A 205 -6.28 14.96 7.65
CA VAL A 205 -5.22 13.94 7.80
C VAL A 205 -4.27 14.40 8.91
N ALA A 206 -3.35 13.54 9.35
CA ALA A 206 -2.21 13.87 10.20
C ALA A 206 -1.19 12.73 10.10
N PHE A 207 0.10 13.04 10.12
CA PHE A 207 1.16 12.04 10.25
C PHE A 207 1.54 11.83 11.72
N PHE A 208 2.08 10.66 12.07
CA PHE A 208 2.55 10.39 13.43
C PHE A 208 3.92 11.01 13.73
N ALA A 209 4.18 11.29 15.00
CA ALA A 209 5.46 11.75 15.52
C ALA A 209 6.43 10.59 15.83
N ASP A 210 7.73 10.81 15.68
CA ASP A 210 8.84 9.97 16.15
C ASP A 210 8.95 10.05 17.69
N LEU A 211 7.94 9.52 18.39
CA LEU A 211 7.91 9.31 19.84
C LEU A 211 7.42 7.89 20.12
N GLU A 212 7.86 7.28 21.22
CA GLU A 212 7.38 5.96 21.67
C GLU A 212 5.85 5.90 21.86
N SER A 213 5.19 7.05 21.99
CA SER A 213 3.74 7.20 22.14
C SER A 213 2.94 7.20 20.83
N GLY A 214 3.56 7.45 19.66
CA GLY A 214 2.86 7.46 18.37
C GLY A 214 1.74 8.50 18.25
N GLU A 215 1.89 9.70 18.83
CA GLU A 215 0.89 10.77 18.74
C GLU A 215 0.81 11.36 17.31
N ALA A 216 -0.41 11.62 16.82
CA ALA A 216 -0.65 12.21 15.51
C ALA A 216 -0.51 13.74 15.54
N ILE A 217 0.19 14.32 14.56
CA ILE A 217 0.43 15.76 14.45
C ILE A 217 -0.40 16.33 13.28
N GLY A 218 -1.37 17.21 13.59
CA GLY A 218 -2.16 17.99 12.61
C GLY A 218 -1.84 19.50 12.60
N VAL A 219 -0.62 19.83 13.03
CA VAL A 219 0.05 21.13 13.26
C VAL A 219 -0.82 22.40 13.45
N PRO A 220 -0.72 23.03 14.64
CA PRO A 220 -0.29 24.43 14.72
C PRO A 220 1.02 24.66 15.50
N GLN A 221 1.88 25.51 14.90
CA GLN A 221 3.14 26.20 15.27
C GLN A 221 4.09 25.81 16.43
N GLU A 222 3.75 25.04 17.47
CA GLU A 222 4.63 24.96 18.67
C GLU A 222 5.57 23.75 18.77
N VAL A 223 5.61 22.86 17.77
CA VAL A 223 6.42 21.64 17.85
C VAL A 223 7.39 21.50 16.68
N SER A 224 8.35 22.42 16.59
CA SER A 224 9.35 22.48 15.50
C SER A 224 10.48 21.45 15.63
N THR A 225 10.45 20.55 16.61
CA THR A 225 11.54 19.59 16.88
C THR A 225 11.18 18.13 16.63
N TRP A 226 9.91 17.80 16.38
CA TRP A 226 9.48 16.42 16.18
C TRP A 226 9.61 16.03 14.71
N ARG A 227 10.07 14.80 14.46
CA ARG A 227 10.20 14.24 13.11
C ARG A 227 8.99 13.34 12.83
N CYS A 228 8.48 13.36 11.60
CA CYS A 228 7.36 12.50 11.23
C CYS A 228 7.82 11.05 10.99
N VAL A 229 6.96 10.11 11.36
CA VAL A 229 7.05 8.71 10.95
C VAL A 229 5.92 8.40 9.98
N ALA A 230 6.06 7.29 9.25
CA ALA A 230 5.03 6.76 8.39
C ALA A 230 3.78 6.37 9.19
N GLY A 231 2.67 6.11 8.49
CA GLY A 231 1.37 5.99 9.14
C GLY A 231 0.67 7.34 9.28
N MET A 232 -0.66 7.28 9.11
CA MET A 232 -1.51 8.46 9.16
C MET A 232 -2.66 8.25 10.13
N ALA A 233 -3.12 9.33 10.73
CA ALA A 233 -4.44 9.42 11.35
C ALA A 233 -5.35 10.25 10.47
N VAL A 234 -6.63 9.91 10.44
CA VAL A 234 -7.65 10.70 9.77
C VAL A 234 -8.76 10.99 10.75
N ARG A 235 -9.27 12.22 10.68
CA ARG A 235 -10.49 12.65 11.35
C ARG A 235 -11.50 13.04 10.29
N VAL A 236 -12.66 12.41 10.35
CA VAL A 236 -13.77 12.66 9.44
C VAL A 236 -14.95 13.19 10.24
N GLU A 237 -15.65 14.11 9.61
CA GLU A 237 -16.92 14.63 10.07
C GLU A 237 -17.95 14.43 8.97
N ILE A 238 -19.07 13.81 9.32
CA ILE A 238 -20.25 13.69 8.46
C ILE A 238 -21.38 14.45 9.14
N ALA A 239 -21.98 15.37 8.39
CA ALA A 239 -23.13 16.13 8.85
C ALA A 239 -24.29 16.04 7.86
N ALA A 240 -25.52 16.04 8.39
CA ALA A 240 -26.74 16.18 7.61
C ALA A 240 -27.89 16.68 8.48
N GLU A 241 -28.70 17.61 7.96
CA GLU A 241 -29.87 18.21 8.66
C GLU A 241 -29.58 18.69 10.09
N GLY A 242 -28.43 19.32 10.31
CA GLY A 242 -28.01 19.81 11.62
C GLY A 242 -27.54 18.73 12.60
N ARG A 243 -27.55 17.45 12.21
CA ARG A 243 -26.91 16.35 12.94
C ARG A 243 -25.48 16.18 12.44
N LYS A 244 -24.59 15.79 13.35
CA LYS A 244 -23.18 15.64 13.08
C LYS A 244 -22.64 14.42 13.80
N ASN A 245 -21.83 13.64 13.10
CA ASN A 245 -21.01 12.60 13.69
C ASN A 245 -19.54 12.87 13.34
N VAL A 246 -18.66 12.65 14.31
CA VAL A 246 -17.22 12.81 14.14
C VAL A 246 -16.56 11.53 14.60
N PHE A 247 -15.75 10.96 13.73
CA PHE A 247 -14.95 9.78 14.02
C PHE A 247 -13.52 10.04 13.55
N GLY A 248 -12.58 9.36 14.19
CA GLY A 248 -11.18 9.48 13.85
C GLY A 248 -10.40 8.32 14.39
N GLY A 249 -9.32 8.00 13.70
CA GLY A 249 -8.49 6.86 14.03
C GLY A 249 -7.24 6.82 13.18
N GLN A 250 -6.37 5.86 13.50
CA GLN A 250 -5.27 5.51 12.60
C GLN A 250 -5.86 4.90 11.34
N ILE A 251 -5.31 5.26 10.20
CA ILE A 251 -5.75 4.73 8.92
C ILE A 251 -5.04 3.42 8.64
N GLU A 252 -5.85 2.41 8.38
CA GLU A 252 -5.41 1.20 7.71
C GLU A 252 -5.54 1.42 6.21
N MET A 253 -4.46 1.19 5.46
CA MET A 253 -4.47 1.34 4.00
C MET A 253 -5.19 0.19 3.29
N GLN A 254 -5.33 -0.97 3.96
CA GLN A 254 -5.99 -2.15 3.40
C GLN A 254 -7.43 -1.85 2.97
N PRO A 255 -8.33 -1.32 3.83
CA PRO A 255 -9.67 -0.93 3.42
C PRO A 255 -9.70 -0.02 2.18
N LEU A 256 -8.80 0.97 2.09
CA LEU A 256 -8.76 1.91 0.95
C LEU A 256 -8.43 1.16 -0.36
N LEU A 257 -7.44 0.27 -0.32
CA LEU A 257 -6.99 -0.50 -1.48
C LEU A 257 -8.00 -1.58 -1.92
N SER A 258 -8.91 -2.00 -1.04
CA SER A 258 -9.98 -2.95 -1.38
C SER A 258 -11.16 -2.32 -2.14
N THR A 259 -11.25 -0.99 -2.18
CA THR A 259 -12.38 -0.31 -2.80
C THR A 259 -12.27 -0.17 -4.31
N THR A 260 -13.42 0.05 -4.97
CA THR A 260 -13.49 0.28 -6.44
C THR A 260 -12.66 1.45 -7.00
N ILE A 261 -12.22 2.40 -6.18
CA ILE A 261 -11.33 3.48 -6.66
C ILE A 261 -9.89 2.99 -6.88
N ALA A 262 -9.52 1.88 -6.25
CA ALA A 262 -8.25 1.20 -6.41
C ALA A 262 -8.35 0.16 -7.53
N LYS A 263 -7.61 0.37 -8.61
CA LYS A 263 -7.60 -0.53 -9.77
C LYS A 263 -6.44 -1.50 -9.71
N PRO A 264 -6.55 -2.70 -10.30
CA PRO A 264 -5.39 -3.55 -10.55
C PRO A 264 -4.29 -2.76 -11.28
N ALA A 265 -3.03 -2.95 -10.89
CA ALA A 265 -1.92 -2.20 -11.48
C ALA A 265 -1.79 -2.41 -13.00
N GLU A 266 -2.19 -3.58 -13.50
CA GLU A 266 -2.19 -3.95 -14.91
C GLU A 266 -3.19 -3.14 -15.75
N GLU A 267 -4.22 -2.57 -15.13
CA GLU A 267 -5.13 -1.64 -15.82
C GLU A 267 -4.52 -0.23 -15.95
N TYR A 268 -3.53 0.08 -15.12
CA TYR A 268 -2.85 1.37 -15.10
C TYR A 268 -1.54 1.39 -15.88
N PHE A 269 -0.81 0.27 -15.83
CA PHE A 269 0.51 0.12 -16.46
C PHE A 269 0.49 -1.01 -17.49
N PRO A 270 1.04 -0.80 -18.70
CA PRO A 270 1.09 -1.85 -19.71
C PRO A 270 1.94 -3.03 -19.23
N GLN A 271 1.45 -4.26 -19.45
CA GLN A 271 2.25 -5.44 -19.18
C GLN A 271 3.53 -5.43 -20.02
N PRO A 272 4.69 -5.82 -19.43
CA PRO A 272 5.92 -5.93 -20.20
C PRO A 272 5.72 -6.91 -21.35
N LYS A 273 6.04 -6.50 -22.58
CA LYS A 273 6.04 -7.41 -23.73
C LYS A 273 7.03 -8.54 -23.42
N TYR A 274 6.51 -9.74 -23.13
CA TYR A 274 7.33 -10.90 -22.85
C TYR A 274 8.17 -11.23 -24.09
N VAL A 275 9.45 -10.84 -24.08
CA VAL A 275 10.40 -11.31 -25.09
C VAL A 275 10.78 -12.72 -24.67
N SER A 276 10.22 -13.72 -25.36
CA SER A 276 10.64 -15.12 -25.15
C SER A 276 12.17 -15.18 -25.19
N PRO A 277 12.82 -15.90 -24.25
CA PRO A 277 14.25 -16.11 -24.33
C PRO A 277 14.51 -16.79 -25.68
N ILE A 278 15.32 -16.12 -26.49
CA ILE A 278 15.76 -16.60 -27.80
C ILE A 278 16.22 -18.03 -27.60
N THR A 279 15.49 -18.96 -28.22
CA THR A 279 15.93 -20.35 -28.35
C THR A 279 17.33 -20.30 -28.92
N THR A 280 18.33 -20.69 -28.12
CA THR A 280 19.72 -20.76 -28.52
C THR A 280 19.78 -21.66 -29.74
N GLN A 281 19.80 -21.07 -30.95
CA GLN A 281 20.08 -21.82 -32.15
C GLN A 281 21.49 -22.35 -31.97
N ARG A 282 21.61 -23.68 -31.83
CA ARG A 282 22.88 -24.38 -31.87
C ARG A 282 23.60 -23.94 -33.13
N LEU A 283 24.72 -23.24 -32.97
CA LEU A 283 25.66 -23.04 -34.05
C LEU A 283 26.14 -24.43 -34.52
N PRO A 284 26.17 -24.71 -35.84
CA PRO A 284 26.71 -25.95 -36.34
C PRO A 284 28.21 -26.01 -36.04
N SER A 285 28.66 -27.12 -35.48
CA SER A 285 30.07 -27.38 -35.19
C SER A 285 30.90 -27.25 -36.48
N PRO A 286 32.03 -26.53 -36.46
CA PRO A 286 32.94 -26.51 -37.59
C PRO A 286 33.59 -27.90 -37.77
N ARG A 287 33.66 -28.34 -39.03
CA ARG A 287 34.42 -29.52 -39.46
C ARG A 287 35.90 -29.19 -39.62
#